data_AF-A0A0D2BU42-F1
#
_entry.id   AF-A0A0D2BU42-F1
#
_cell.length_a   1.000
_cell.length_b   1.000
_cell.length_c   1.000
_cell.angle_alpha   90.00
_cell.angle_beta   90.00
_cell.angle_gamma   90.00
#
_symmetry.space_group_name_H-M   'P 1'
#
loop_
_entity.id
_entity.type
_entity.pdbx_description
1 polymer ?
#
loop_
_entity_poly.entity_id
_entity_poly.type
_entity_poly.pdbx_seq_one_letter_code
_entity_poly.pdbx_strand_id
1 'polypeptide(L)'
;MTINNSSSHGHGLGFNNPFAGYVKMLPDAIPLPTFYTAEERELLIGTSLSEALEQKVISLEREFDSLKAATAKIPWCQEIWWSESADCLTFEDWKLADAMYRSRALELPQGVGVGMVPVIDMANHASDDRYNARFEVDEDSGSVLLVVRDDRIVHKGDEITIMYGCGGACEMIFSYGFLEEHASSAREIFLSLSIPSDDPLRLAKVRFAQEAPGVRIYVDDSDQVRWESTFVWWACINEEDGLDFRVEQTIDGGTELKALWKDNALASDTSLQSILLADRLRDIFVLRAVVTIQARIEEQGSRLAGHEEQYNNTVCSDQVRDSVYGAIGKLRSLEMELLTRAYQTLEEEKAQLLESTIVHDFLAQVQGGTESPGRTPDDFS
;
A
#
# COMPACT_ATOMS: atom_id res chain seq x y z
N MET A 1 -17.49 -1.03 -21.15
CA MET A 1 -18.11 -2.32 -20.73
C MET A 1 -18.86 -2.94 -21.92
N THR A 2 -18.12 -3.65 -22.76
CA THR A 2 -18.44 -4.00 -24.17
C THR A 2 -19.43 -5.16 -24.37
N ILE A 3 -19.97 -5.74 -23.28
CA ILE A 3 -20.83 -6.94 -23.34
C ILE A 3 -22.32 -6.60 -23.58
N ASN A 4 -22.71 -5.33 -23.43
CA ASN A 4 -24.07 -4.85 -23.72
C ASN A 4 -24.20 -4.15 -25.08
N ASN A 5 -23.21 -4.27 -25.96
CA ASN A 5 -23.29 -3.69 -27.29
C ASN A 5 -24.23 -4.52 -28.18
N SER A 6 -24.98 -3.84 -29.05
CA SER A 6 -25.78 -4.42 -30.11
C SER A 6 -25.01 -5.41 -31.00
N SER A 7 -23.69 -5.25 -31.16
CA SER A 7 -22.83 -6.20 -31.87
C SER A 7 -22.63 -7.53 -31.12
N SER A 8 -22.70 -7.55 -29.80
CA SER A 8 -22.55 -8.74 -28.94
C SER A 8 -23.75 -9.70 -29.05
N HIS A 9 -24.93 -9.17 -29.39
CA HIS A 9 -26.19 -9.92 -29.47
C HIS A 9 -26.20 -10.95 -30.60
N GLY A 10 -25.40 -10.75 -31.66
CA GLY A 10 -25.24 -11.70 -32.76
C GLY A 10 -24.50 -13.00 -32.37
N HIS A 11 -23.76 -12.98 -31.27
CA HIS A 11 -22.89 -14.08 -30.83
C HIS A 11 -23.45 -14.87 -29.63
N GLY A 12 -24.69 -14.58 -29.19
CA GLY A 12 -25.27 -15.16 -27.98
C GLY A 12 -24.56 -14.72 -26.69
N LEU A 13 -23.70 -13.70 -26.77
CA LEU A 13 -22.95 -13.13 -25.66
C LEU A 13 -23.75 -11.95 -25.11
N GLY A 14 -24.69 -12.29 -24.26
CA GLY A 14 -25.53 -11.36 -23.50
C GLY A 14 -26.10 -12.11 -22.31
N PHE A 15 -25.87 -11.60 -21.11
CA PHE A 15 -26.34 -12.26 -19.89
C PHE A 15 -27.76 -11.81 -19.57
N ASN A 16 -28.75 -12.67 -19.83
CA ASN A 16 -30.09 -12.53 -19.23
C ASN A 16 -30.07 -13.15 -17.82
N ASN A 17 -29.29 -12.56 -16.91
CA ASN A 17 -29.24 -12.98 -15.52
C ASN A 17 -29.40 -11.78 -14.56
N PRO A 18 -29.72 -12.02 -13.28
CA PRO A 18 -29.90 -10.94 -12.31
C PRO A 18 -28.68 -10.02 -12.17
N PHE A 19 -27.46 -10.54 -12.34
CA PHE A 19 -26.23 -9.76 -12.25
C PHE A 19 -26.05 -8.77 -13.40
N ALA A 20 -26.59 -9.07 -14.59
CA ALA A 20 -26.58 -8.10 -15.70
C ALA A 20 -27.44 -6.86 -15.38
N GLY A 21 -28.49 -7.02 -14.56
CA GLY A 21 -29.26 -5.90 -14.01
C GLY A 21 -28.44 -5.08 -13.02
N TYR A 22 -27.75 -5.75 -12.10
CA TYR A 22 -26.86 -5.10 -11.13
C TYR A 22 -25.72 -4.31 -11.79
N VAL A 23 -25.05 -4.91 -12.77
CA VAL A 23 -23.95 -4.26 -13.50
C VAL A 23 -24.41 -2.97 -14.21
N LYS A 24 -25.65 -2.92 -14.70
CA LYS A 24 -26.25 -1.70 -15.30
C LYS A 24 -26.55 -0.60 -14.28
N MET A 25 -26.59 -0.92 -12.99
CA MET A 25 -26.78 0.04 -11.90
C MET A 25 -25.45 0.57 -11.37
N LEU A 26 -24.32 0.00 -11.77
CA LEU A 26 -23.00 0.50 -11.37
C LEU A 26 -22.72 1.86 -12.04
N PRO A 27 -21.99 2.77 -11.37
CA PRO A 27 -21.67 4.07 -11.95
C PRO A 27 -20.75 3.94 -13.17
N ASP A 28 -21.05 4.67 -14.22
CA ASP A 28 -20.19 4.77 -15.41
C ASP A 28 -18.92 5.63 -15.15
N ALA A 29 -18.93 6.40 -14.06
CA ALA A 29 -17.80 7.22 -13.61
C ALA A 29 -17.64 7.08 -12.10
N ILE A 30 -16.42 6.76 -11.66
CA ILE A 30 -16.05 6.62 -10.25
C ILE A 30 -14.87 7.55 -9.98
N PRO A 31 -14.93 8.46 -8.99
CA PRO A 31 -13.95 9.52 -8.78
C PRO A 31 -12.65 9.00 -8.13
N LEU A 32 -12.11 7.87 -8.60
CA LEU A 32 -10.87 7.32 -8.08
C LEU A 32 -9.65 8.00 -8.71
N PRO A 33 -8.50 8.04 -8.00
CA PRO A 33 -7.27 8.66 -8.50
C PRO A 33 -6.79 8.13 -9.86
N THR A 34 -7.12 6.89 -10.23
CA THR A 34 -6.82 6.33 -11.56
C THR A 34 -7.48 7.09 -12.71
N PHE A 35 -8.55 7.83 -12.44
CA PHE A 35 -9.28 8.69 -13.38
C PHE A 35 -9.02 10.18 -13.19
N TYR A 36 -8.05 10.57 -12.36
CA TYR A 36 -7.66 11.97 -12.25
C TYR A 36 -7.05 12.48 -13.56
N THR A 37 -7.37 13.72 -13.89
CA THR A 37 -6.74 14.47 -14.98
C THR A 37 -5.23 14.62 -14.74
N ALA A 38 -4.49 15.09 -15.74
CA ALA A 38 -3.07 15.37 -15.57
C ALA A 38 -2.87 16.45 -14.48
N GLU A 39 -3.71 17.48 -14.49
CA GLU A 39 -3.67 18.60 -13.55
C GLU A 39 -4.04 18.17 -12.12
N GLU A 40 -5.01 17.27 -11.95
CA GLU A 40 -5.36 16.71 -10.63
C GLU A 40 -4.24 15.81 -10.08
N ARG A 41 -3.51 15.11 -10.94
CA ARG A 41 -2.35 14.31 -10.51
C ARG A 41 -1.21 15.19 -9.99
N GLU A 42 -1.07 16.42 -10.47
CA GLU A 42 -0.07 17.36 -9.94
C GLU A 42 -0.33 17.73 -8.47
N LEU A 43 -1.60 17.76 -8.04
CA LEU A 43 -1.95 18.03 -6.64
C LEU A 43 -1.41 16.97 -5.67
N LEU A 44 -1.23 15.74 -6.16
CA LEU A 44 -0.75 14.61 -5.37
C LEU A 44 0.75 14.70 -5.07
N ILE A 45 1.52 15.52 -5.80
CA ILE A 45 2.97 15.53 -5.69
C ILE A 45 3.40 15.82 -4.24
N GLY A 46 4.18 14.89 -3.69
CA GLY A 46 4.67 14.93 -2.31
C GLY A 46 3.80 14.20 -1.29
N THR A 47 2.58 13.79 -1.64
CA THR A 47 1.77 12.89 -0.80
C THR A 47 2.21 11.42 -0.96
N SER A 48 1.82 10.56 -0.01
CA SER A 48 1.99 9.10 -0.20
C SER A 48 1.15 8.55 -1.35
N LEU A 49 0.01 9.18 -1.63
CA LEU A 49 -0.92 8.77 -2.68
C LEU A 49 -0.30 8.88 -4.09
N SER A 50 0.63 9.81 -4.31
CA SER A 50 1.30 9.98 -5.60
C SER A 50 2.02 8.71 -6.06
N GLU A 51 2.79 8.09 -5.16
CA GLU A 51 3.56 6.88 -5.47
C GLU A 51 2.63 5.66 -5.58
N ALA A 52 1.66 5.56 -4.67
CA ALA A 52 0.66 4.49 -4.71
C ALA A 52 -0.15 4.49 -6.03
N LEU A 53 -0.54 5.67 -6.52
CA LEU A 53 -1.24 5.81 -7.79
C LEU A 53 -0.36 5.38 -8.97
N GLU A 54 0.90 5.80 -9.02
CA GLU A 54 1.82 5.41 -10.10
C GLU A 54 1.99 3.89 -10.16
N GLN A 55 2.23 3.25 -9.01
CA GLN A 55 2.34 1.79 -8.94
C GLN A 55 1.03 1.09 -9.34
N LYS A 56 -0.13 1.65 -8.95
CA LYS A 56 -1.43 1.10 -9.34
C LYS A 56 -1.65 1.15 -10.85
N VAL A 57 -1.33 2.26 -11.51
CA VAL A 57 -1.47 2.38 -12.97
C VAL A 57 -0.56 1.38 -13.68
N ILE A 58 0.70 1.25 -13.25
CA ILE A 58 1.64 0.25 -13.80
C ILE A 58 1.12 -1.18 -13.59
N SER A 59 0.56 -1.49 -12.42
CA SER A 59 -0.04 -2.80 -12.15
C SER A 59 -1.22 -3.08 -13.08
N LEU A 60 -2.13 -2.12 -13.23
CA LEU A 60 -3.29 -2.27 -14.10
C LEU A 60 -2.89 -2.48 -15.57
N GLU A 61 -1.86 -1.77 -16.06
CA GLU A 61 -1.34 -1.97 -17.42
C GLU A 61 -0.81 -3.39 -17.59
N ARG A 62 -0.02 -3.89 -16.64
CA ARG A 62 0.51 -5.26 -16.66
C ARG A 62 -0.59 -6.31 -16.58
N GLU A 63 -1.60 -6.08 -15.74
CA GLU A 63 -2.76 -6.95 -15.62
C GLU A 63 -3.55 -7.01 -16.93
N PHE A 64 -3.76 -5.87 -17.58
CA PHE A 64 -4.45 -5.78 -18.86
C PHE A 64 -3.68 -6.50 -19.98
N ASP A 65 -2.37 -6.29 -20.06
CA ASP A 65 -1.50 -7.01 -21.00
C ASP A 65 -1.51 -8.52 -20.74
N SER A 66 -1.51 -8.92 -19.47
CA SER A 66 -1.60 -10.33 -19.07
C SER A 66 -2.94 -10.96 -19.45
N LEU A 67 -4.05 -10.23 -19.24
CA LEU A 67 -5.39 -10.64 -19.66
C LEU A 67 -5.44 -10.86 -21.17
N LYS A 68 -4.89 -9.91 -21.93
CA LYS A 68 -4.80 -10.00 -23.40
C LYS A 68 -3.98 -11.20 -23.84
N ALA A 69 -2.80 -11.41 -23.25
CA ALA A 69 -1.94 -12.55 -23.57
C ALA A 69 -2.60 -13.90 -23.24
N ALA A 70 -3.24 -13.99 -22.07
CA ALA A 70 -3.91 -15.22 -21.60
C ALA A 70 -5.14 -15.58 -22.44
N THR A 71 -5.87 -14.58 -22.93
CA THR A 71 -7.11 -14.78 -23.70
C THR A 71 -6.90 -14.71 -25.22
N ALA A 72 -5.67 -14.46 -25.69
CA ALA A 72 -5.34 -14.26 -27.10
C ALA A 72 -5.74 -15.40 -28.03
N LYS A 73 -5.91 -16.63 -27.53
CA LYS A 73 -6.30 -17.82 -28.32
C LYS A 73 -7.78 -18.19 -28.19
N ILE A 74 -8.56 -17.45 -27.40
CA ILE A 74 -9.97 -17.71 -27.19
C ILE A 74 -10.77 -17.00 -28.31
N PRO A 75 -11.48 -17.73 -29.19
CA PRO A 75 -12.06 -17.14 -30.40
C PRO A 75 -13.01 -15.96 -30.14
N TRP A 76 -13.89 -16.07 -29.14
CA TRP A 76 -14.82 -14.98 -28.83
C TRP A 76 -14.11 -13.74 -28.24
N CYS A 77 -13.00 -13.91 -27.50
CA CYS A 77 -12.21 -12.79 -27.01
C CYS A 77 -11.52 -12.06 -28.16
N GLN A 78 -10.99 -12.80 -29.14
CA GLN A 78 -10.39 -12.19 -30.34
C GLN A 78 -11.39 -11.33 -31.11
N GLU A 79 -12.62 -11.82 -31.26
CA GLU A 79 -13.67 -11.13 -32.01
C GLU A 79 -14.21 -9.90 -31.27
N ILE A 80 -14.40 -10.00 -29.94
CA ILE A 80 -15.13 -8.98 -29.17
C ILE A 80 -14.22 -8.08 -28.36
N TRP A 81 -13.21 -8.63 -27.67
CA TRP A 81 -12.31 -7.85 -26.82
C TRP A 81 -11.13 -7.29 -27.58
N TRP A 82 -10.59 -8.04 -28.56
CA TRP A 82 -9.30 -7.73 -29.19
C TRP A 82 -9.37 -7.42 -30.68
N SER A 83 -10.57 -7.22 -31.23
CA SER A 83 -10.74 -6.83 -32.63
C SER A 83 -10.35 -5.36 -32.85
N GLU A 84 -10.09 -5.00 -34.11
CA GLU A 84 -9.82 -3.60 -34.51
C GLU A 84 -11.09 -2.73 -34.58
N SER A 85 -12.21 -3.22 -34.02
CA SER A 85 -13.47 -2.46 -33.99
C SER A 85 -13.42 -1.36 -32.93
N ALA A 86 -14.22 -0.30 -33.12
CA ALA A 86 -14.30 0.82 -32.16
C ALA A 86 -14.87 0.42 -30.78
N ASP A 87 -15.46 -0.78 -30.68
CA ASP A 87 -16.16 -1.28 -29.50
C ASP A 87 -15.37 -2.40 -28.79
N CYS A 88 -14.05 -2.47 -29.01
CA CYS A 88 -13.18 -3.44 -28.37
C CYS A 88 -12.87 -3.07 -26.92
N LEU A 89 -12.36 -4.02 -26.14
CA LEU A 89 -12.03 -3.80 -24.74
C LEU A 89 -10.79 -2.90 -24.63
N THR A 90 -10.92 -1.76 -23.95
CA THR A 90 -9.84 -0.81 -23.78
C THR A 90 -9.20 -0.89 -22.39
N PHE A 91 -8.05 -0.24 -22.23
CA PHE A 91 -7.45 -0.06 -20.91
C PHE A 91 -8.33 0.78 -19.97
N GLU A 92 -9.07 1.76 -20.50
CA GLU A 92 -10.02 2.53 -19.69
C GLU A 92 -11.20 1.67 -19.20
N ASP A 93 -11.67 0.71 -20.00
CA ASP A 93 -12.65 -0.29 -19.52
C ASP A 93 -12.10 -1.15 -18.39
N TRP A 94 -10.82 -1.55 -18.47
CA TRP A 94 -10.16 -2.31 -17.42
C TRP A 94 -10.02 -1.50 -16.12
N LYS A 95 -9.60 -0.22 -16.23
CA LYS A 95 -9.59 0.71 -15.09
C LYS A 95 -10.97 0.88 -14.47
N LEU A 96 -12.03 0.91 -15.27
CA LEU A 96 -13.40 1.05 -14.77
C LEU A 96 -13.83 -0.22 -14.02
N ALA A 97 -13.48 -1.41 -14.54
CA ALA A 97 -13.74 -2.67 -13.86
C ALA A 97 -12.99 -2.75 -12.51
N ASP A 98 -11.71 -2.36 -12.46
CA ASP A 98 -10.96 -2.23 -11.20
C ASP A 98 -11.64 -1.25 -10.24
N ALA A 99 -12.03 -0.08 -10.73
CA ALA A 99 -12.65 0.94 -9.90
C ALA A 99 -13.99 0.49 -9.32
N MET A 100 -14.83 -0.17 -10.12
CA MET A 100 -16.09 -0.76 -9.68
C MET A 100 -15.86 -1.79 -8.59
N TYR A 101 -14.89 -2.69 -8.79
CA TYR A 101 -14.57 -3.72 -7.82
C TYR A 101 -14.02 -3.12 -6.51
N ARG A 102 -12.95 -2.32 -6.62
CA ARG A 102 -12.21 -1.80 -5.46
C ARG A 102 -13.02 -0.85 -4.58
N SER A 103 -13.95 -0.09 -5.16
CA SER A 103 -14.80 0.82 -4.40
C SER A 103 -16.03 0.15 -3.75
N ARG A 104 -16.32 -1.13 -4.05
CA ARG A 104 -17.58 -1.80 -3.68
C ARG A 104 -17.44 -3.22 -3.13
N ALA A 105 -16.31 -3.87 -3.35
CA ALA A 105 -16.06 -5.21 -2.84
C ALA A 105 -15.93 -5.15 -1.31
N LEU A 106 -16.62 -6.06 -0.64
CA LEU A 106 -16.64 -6.18 0.81
C LEU A 106 -16.01 -7.51 1.20
N GLU A 107 -15.24 -7.52 2.29
CA GLU A 107 -14.88 -8.76 2.97
C GLU A 107 -16.07 -9.24 3.80
N LEU A 108 -16.64 -10.37 3.39
CA LEU A 108 -17.83 -10.93 4.02
C LEU A 108 -17.41 -11.80 5.23
N PRO A 109 -18.17 -11.72 6.34
CA PRO A 109 -17.83 -12.45 7.56
C PRO A 109 -17.98 -13.98 7.36
N GLN A 110 -17.57 -14.73 8.38
CA GLN A 110 -17.69 -16.20 8.42
C GLN A 110 -16.93 -16.94 7.30
N GLY A 111 -15.91 -16.32 6.72
CA GLY A 111 -15.05 -16.96 5.72
C GLY A 111 -15.70 -17.10 4.34
N VAL A 112 -16.79 -16.38 4.07
CA VAL A 112 -17.43 -16.31 2.74
C VAL A 112 -16.48 -15.68 1.70
N GLY A 113 -15.56 -14.82 2.15
CA GLY A 113 -14.54 -14.20 1.31
C GLY A 113 -14.97 -12.83 0.79
N VAL A 114 -14.32 -12.37 -0.28
CA VAL A 114 -14.55 -11.03 -0.84
C VAL A 114 -15.61 -11.08 -1.93
N GLY A 115 -16.56 -10.13 -1.91
CA GLY A 115 -17.58 -10.04 -2.94
C GLY A 115 -18.26 -8.67 -3.01
N MET A 116 -18.79 -8.35 -4.18
CA MET A 116 -19.68 -7.20 -4.36
C MET A 116 -21.11 -7.65 -4.08
N VAL A 117 -21.77 -7.04 -3.11
CA VAL A 117 -23.12 -7.42 -2.68
C VAL A 117 -24.11 -6.35 -3.12
N PRO A 118 -24.95 -6.62 -4.15
CA PRO A 118 -25.95 -5.66 -4.61
C PRO A 118 -26.82 -5.15 -3.47
N VAL A 119 -27.21 -3.88 -3.54
CA VAL A 119 -27.95 -3.14 -2.49
C VAL A 119 -27.07 -2.73 -1.31
N ILE A 120 -26.26 -3.63 -0.76
CA ILE A 120 -25.37 -3.30 0.36
C ILE A 120 -24.26 -2.35 -0.11
N ASP A 121 -23.68 -2.61 -1.27
CA ASP A 121 -22.64 -1.79 -1.89
C ASP A 121 -23.13 -0.41 -2.39
N MET A 122 -24.41 -0.10 -2.20
CA MET A 122 -24.99 1.23 -2.45
C MET A 122 -25.04 2.08 -1.17
N ALA A 123 -24.86 1.50 0.01
CA ALA A 123 -24.82 2.24 1.26
C ALA A 123 -23.52 3.05 1.34
N ASN A 124 -23.63 4.34 1.66
CA ASN A 124 -22.46 5.21 1.81
C ASN A 124 -21.72 4.93 3.12
N HIS A 125 -20.47 5.39 3.15
CA HIS A 125 -19.64 5.28 4.33
C HIS A 125 -20.02 6.29 5.43
N ALA A 126 -19.96 5.84 6.68
CA ALA A 126 -19.74 6.71 7.82
C ALA A 126 -18.78 6.04 8.82
N SER A 127 -17.88 6.81 9.44
CA SER A 127 -16.95 6.29 10.45
C SER A 127 -17.54 6.26 11.86
N ASP A 128 -16.82 5.56 12.74
CA ASP A 128 -16.94 5.57 14.19
C ASP A 128 -18.36 5.34 14.71
N ASP A 129 -18.94 6.30 15.43
CA ASP A 129 -20.28 6.20 16.00
C ASP A 129 -21.36 6.75 15.05
N ARG A 130 -21.05 7.03 13.78
CA ARG A 130 -22.01 7.66 12.85
C ARG A 130 -22.69 6.68 11.91
N TYR A 131 -22.07 5.54 11.60
CA TYR A 131 -22.74 4.52 10.79
C TYR A 131 -23.87 3.85 11.56
N ASN A 132 -24.98 3.58 10.89
CA ASN A 132 -26.22 3.12 11.51
C ASN A 132 -26.63 1.69 11.11
N ALA A 133 -25.95 1.09 10.14
CA ALA A 133 -26.18 -0.29 9.72
C ALA A 133 -24.87 -1.07 9.59
N ARG A 134 -24.98 -2.39 9.68
CA ARG A 134 -23.89 -3.35 9.45
C ARG A 134 -24.40 -4.47 8.55
N PHE A 135 -23.50 -5.22 7.95
CA PHE A 135 -23.86 -6.42 7.22
C PHE A 135 -23.42 -7.67 7.98
N GLU A 136 -24.23 -8.72 7.92
CA GLU A 136 -23.99 -10.01 8.54
C GLU A 136 -24.29 -11.13 7.53
N VAL A 137 -23.73 -12.31 7.75
CA VAL A 137 -24.08 -13.51 6.98
C VAL A 137 -24.99 -14.37 7.84
N ASP A 138 -26.17 -14.66 7.31
CA ASP A 138 -27.10 -15.60 7.92
C ASP A 138 -26.55 -17.03 7.80
N GLU A 139 -26.28 -17.68 8.92
CA GLU A 139 -25.64 -19.01 8.93
C GLU A 139 -26.52 -20.09 8.27
N ASP A 140 -27.84 -19.96 8.38
CA ASP A 140 -28.78 -20.95 7.87
C ASP A 140 -28.94 -20.86 6.34
N SER A 141 -29.09 -19.65 5.79
CA SER A 141 -29.31 -19.45 4.35
C SER A 141 -28.06 -19.09 3.56
N GLY A 142 -26.97 -18.68 4.23
CA GLY A 142 -25.79 -18.09 3.60
C GLY A 142 -26.04 -16.70 2.99
N SER A 143 -27.18 -16.08 3.26
CA SER A 143 -27.54 -14.77 2.71
C SER A 143 -26.82 -13.64 3.45
N VAL A 144 -26.43 -12.60 2.73
CA VAL A 144 -25.90 -11.38 3.33
C VAL A 144 -27.05 -10.45 3.69
N LEU A 145 -27.15 -10.08 4.96
CA LEU A 145 -28.21 -9.25 5.52
C LEU A 145 -27.67 -7.87 5.88
N LEU A 146 -28.37 -6.81 5.48
CA LEU A 146 -28.12 -5.44 5.96
C LEU A 146 -29.03 -5.19 7.17
N VAL A 147 -28.43 -5.02 8.35
CA VAL A 147 -29.14 -4.90 9.63
C VAL A 147 -28.80 -3.60 10.33
N VAL A 148 -29.78 -3.03 11.04
CA VAL A 148 -29.56 -1.85 11.88
C VAL A 148 -28.63 -2.21 13.02
N ARG A 149 -27.74 -1.30 13.40
CA ARG A 149 -26.91 -1.49 14.60
C ARG A 149 -27.76 -1.52 15.87
N ASP A 150 -27.37 -2.34 16.83
CA ASP A 150 -28.17 -2.59 18.04
C ASP A 150 -28.43 -1.33 18.88
N ASP A 151 -27.53 -0.34 18.79
CA ASP A 151 -27.60 0.96 19.48
C ASP A 151 -28.23 2.08 18.65
N ARG A 152 -28.85 1.76 17.49
CA ARG A 152 -29.32 2.76 16.52
C ARG A 152 -30.79 2.62 16.18
N ILE A 153 -31.40 3.76 15.90
CA ILE A 153 -32.75 3.87 15.36
C ILE A 153 -32.62 4.61 14.03
N VAL A 154 -33.09 3.98 12.95
CA VAL A 154 -33.13 4.59 11.61
C VAL A 154 -34.56 5.04 11.36
N HIS A 155 -34.77 6.35 11.27
CA HIS A 155 -36.08 6.93 10.99
C HIS A 155 -36.38 6.95 9.49
N LYS A 156 -37.66 7.11 9.15
CA LYS A 156 -38.06 7.28 7.75
C LYS A 156 -37.45 8.56 7.19
N GLY A 157 -36.65 8.41 6.14
CA GLY A 157 -35.96 9.51 5.46
C GLY A 157 -34.49 9.62 5.82
N ASP A 158 -34.02 8.87 6.82
CA ASP A 158 -32.61 8.79 7.16
C ASP A 158 -31.85 7.97 6.10
N GLU A 159 -30.62 8.38 5.82
CA GLU A 159 -29.70 7.62 5.00
C GLU A 159 -29.19 6.40 5.78
N ILE A 160 -29.11 5.25 5.10
CA ILE A 160 -28.49 4.04 5.66
C ILE A 160 -27.00 4.06 5.31
N THR A 161 -26.16 4.04 6.32
CA THR A 161 -24.70 4.09 6.17
C THR A 161 -24.02 2.91 6.85
N ILE A 162 -22.92 2.45 6.27
CA ILE A 162 -22.10 1.35 6.76
C ILE A 162 -20.65 1.81 6.96
N MET A 163 -19.88 1.04 7.72
CA MET A 163 -18.42 1.24 7.83
C MET A 163 -17.73 0.38 6.75
N TYR A 164 -17.01 1.02 5.81
CA TYR A 164 -16.27 0.31 4.77
C TYR A 164 -15.01 -0.37 5.32
N GLY A 165 -14.44 0.18 6.39
CA GLY A 165 -13.25 -0.32 7.08
C GLY A 165 -12.61 0.78 7.93
N CYS A 166 -11.46 0.47 8.55
CA CYS A 166 -10.69 1.41 9.39
C CYS A 166 -9.46 2.02 8.69
N GLY A 167 -9.40 1.97 7.35
CA GLY A 167 -8.25 2.44 6.58
C GLY A 167 -7.90 3.92 6.79
N GLY A 168 -6.65 4.27 6.46
CA GLY A 168 -6.15 5.65 6.56
C GLY A 168 -6.71 6.59 5.50
N ALA A 169 -6.47 7.89 5.68
CA ALA A 169 -6.94 8.94 4.77
C ALA A 169 -6.49 8.72 3.31
N CYS A 170 -5.25 8.25 3.12
CA CYS A 170 -4.73 7.90 1.80
C CYS A 170 -5.53 6.74 1.18
N GLU A 171 -5.80 5.69 1.94
CA GLU A 171 -6.60 4.53 1.50
C GLU A 171 -8.04 4.94 1.16
N MET A 172 -8.64 5.87 1.91
CA MET A 172 -9.99 6.35 1.60
C MET A 172 -10.08 6.97 0.21
N ILE A 173 -9.14 7.87 -0.10
CA ILE A 173 -9.09 8.53 -1.41
C ILE A 173 -8.68 7.50 -2.47
N PHE A 174 -7.68 6.67 -2.18
CA PHE A 174 -7.18 5.65 -3.10
C PHE A 174 -8.31 4.73 -3.52
N SER A 175 -8.95 4.03 -2.57
CA SER A 175 -9.92 2.95 -2.79
C SER A 175 -11.34 3.40 -3.06
N TYR A 176 -11.77 4.53 -2.48
CA TYR A 176 -13.16 4.98 -2.56
C TYR A 176 -13.35 6.36 -3.21
N GLY A 177 -12.27 7.12 -3.45
CA GLY A 177 -12.34 8.37 -4.20
C GLY A 177 -12.86 9.56 -3.41
N PHE A 178 -12.91 9.44 -2.08
CA PHE A 178 -13.29 10.52 -1.19
C PHE A 178 -12.50 10.46 0.11
N LEU A 179 -12.50 11.57 0.84
CA LEU A 179 -12.06 11.63 2.22
C LEU A 179 -13.23 12.13 3.06
N GLU A 180 -13.44 11.56 4.24
CA GLU A 180 -14.50 12.04 5.12
C GLU A 180 -14.26 13.48 5.56
N GLU A 181 -15.33 14.28 5.51
CA GLU A 181 -15.30 15.70 5.90
C GLU A 181 -14.75 15.89 7.33
N HIS A 182 -15.07 14.97 8.24
CA HIS A 182 -14.67 15.01 9.63
C HIS A 182 -13.38 14.25 9.94
N ALA A 183 -12.62 13.81 8.93
CA ALA A 183 -11.34 13.15 9.14
C ALA A 183 -10.38 14.08 9.91
N SER A 184 -9.98 13.66 11.12
CA SER A 184 -9.09 14.41 12.01
C SER A 184 -7.68 13.83 12.08
N SER A 185 -7.44 12.68 11.45
CA SER A 185 -6.16 11.99 11.44
C SER A 185 -5.96 11.29 10.11
N ALA A 186 -4.72 11.18 9.64
CA ALA A 186 -4.38 10.29 8.53
C ALA A 186 -4.60 8.81 8.90
N ARG A 187 -4.62 8.50 10.21
CA ARG A 187 -4.60 7.17 10.85
C ARG A 187 -3.36 6.34 10.52
N GLU A 188 -2.99 6.27 9.25
CA GLU A 188 -1.81 5.59 8.77
C GLU A 188 -1.28 6.18 7.45
N ILE A 189 0.00 5.95 7.20
CA ILE A 189 0.69 6.24 5.94
C ILE A 189 1.66 5.11 5.66
N PHE A 190 1.73 4.67 4.41
CA PHE A 190 2.73 3.70 3.96
C PHE A 190 3.80 4.42 3.14
N LEU A 191 5.06 4.26 3.52
CA LEU A 191 6.21 4.85 2.84
C LEU A 191 7.09 3.75 2.26
N SER A 192 7.41 3.87 0.98
CA SER A 192 8.35 2.95 0.33
C SER A 192 9.73 3.01 0.97
N LEU A 193 10.37 1.85 1.07
CA LEU A 193 11.76 1.74 1.52
C LEU A 193 12.59 1.11 0.40
N SER A 194 13.88 1.45 0.37
CA SER A 194 14.81 0.85 -0.57
C SER A 194 16.07 0.39 0.15
N ILE A 195 16.71 -0.63 -0.41
CA ILE A 195 18.02 -1.08 0.03
C ILE A 195 19.07 -0.28 -0.77
N PRO A 196 20.09 0.30 -0.11
CA PRO A 196 21.12 1.12 -0.76
C PRO A 196 21.73 0.44 -1.98
N SER A 197 22.01 1.20 -3.04
CA SER A 197 22.49 0.66 -4.31
C SER A 197 23.88 0.02 -4.24
N ASP A 198 24.67 0.44 -3.26
CA ASP A 198 26.02 -0.02 -2.95
C ASP A 198 26.06 -1.25 -2.04
N ASP A 199 24.92 -1.70 -1.53
CA ASP A 199 24.81 -2.93 -0.76
C ASP A 199 25.07 -4.17 -1.66
N PRO A 200 26.12 -4.96 -1.39
CA PRO A 200 26.48 -6.11 -2.21
C PRO A 200 25.41 -7.21 -2.21
N LEU A 201 24.58 -7.28 -1.16
CA LEU A 201 23.52 -8.27 -0.98
C LEU A 201 22.14 -7.77 -1.45
N ARG A 202 22.05 -6.55 -2.02
CA ARG A 202 20.79 -5.89 -2.40
C ARG A 202 19.83 -6.79 -3.17
N LEU A 203 20.29 -7.42 -4.24
CA LEU A 203 19.42 -8.25 -5.10
C LEU A 203 18.90 -9.48 -4.35
N ALA A 204 19.73 -10.08 -3.51
CA ALA A 204 19.36 -11.25 -2.72
C ALA A 204 18.30 -10.86 -1.67
N LYS A 205 18.52 -9.76 -0.94
CA LYS A 205 17.59 -9.23 0.05
C LYS A 205 16.23 -8.87 -0.54
N VAL A 206 16.20 -8.14 -1.67
CA VAL A 206 14.95 -7.79 -2.37
C VAL A 206 14.17 -9.04 -2.77
N ARG A 207 14.87 -10.08 -3.26
CA ARG A 207 14.24 -11.34 -3.65
C ARG A 207 13.68 -12.13 -2.45
N PHE A 208 14.35 -12.04 -1.29
CA PHE A 208 13.96 -12.77 -0.08
C PHE A 208 12.85 -12.09 0.72
N ALA A 209 12.79 -10.76 0.72
CA ALA A 209 11.81 -10.05 1.51
C ALA A 209 10.36 -10.42 1.13
N GLN A 210 10.10 -10.78 -0.14
CA GLN A 210 8.82 -11.28 -0.70
C GLN A 210 7.53 -10.49 -0.35
N GLU A 211 7.66 -9.33 0.27
CA GLU A 211 6.59 -8.45 0.71
C GLU A 211 6.80 -7.03 0.15
N ALA A 212 5.78 -6.18 0.30
CA ALA A 212 5.82 -4.80 -0.16
C ALA A 212 6.99 -4.03 0.51
N PRO A 213 7.92 -3.46 -0.26
CA PRO A 213 9.10 -2.81 0.29
C PRO A 213 8.75 -1.45 0.91
N GLY A 214 8.55 -1.43 2.22
CA GLY A 214 8.19 -0.19 2.90
C GLY A 214 7.98 -0.31 4.39
N VAL A 215 7.48 0.79 4.96
CA VAL A 215 7.12 0.93 6.37
C VAL A 215 5.74 1.56 6.47
N ARG A 216 4.90 0.96 7.31
CA ARG A 216 3.63 1.54 7.73
C ARG A 216 3.87 2.36 8.99
N ILE A 217 3.51 3.63 8.97
CA ILE A 217 3.44 4.50 10.14
C ILE A 217 1.96 4.69 10.48
N TYR A 218 1.56 4.47 11.72
CA TYR A 218 0.16 4.51 12.12
C TYR A 218 -0.03 5.07 13.53
N VAL A 219 -1.26 5.48 13.84
CA VAL A 219 -1.69 5.89 15.17
C VAL A 219 -2.48 4.74 15.80
N ASP A 220 -2.05 4.27 16.96
CA ASP A 220 -2.72 3.20 17.71
C ASP A 220 -3.95 3.71 18.50
N ASP A 221 -4.71 2.80 19.11
CA ASP A 221 -5.92 3.12 19.88
C ASP A 221 -5.65 4.04 21.10
N SER A 222 -4.39 4.19 21.51
CA SER A 222 -3.95 5.09 22.58
C SER A 222 -3.41 6.42 22.07
N ASP A 223 -3.70 6.75 20.79
CA ASP A 223 -3.20 7.93 20.09
C ASP A 223 -1.67 8.04 20.09
N GLN A 224 -0.97 6.90 20.08
CA GLN A 224 0.49 6.86 19.95
C GLN A 224 0.90 6.53 18.53
N VAL A 225 1.94 7.20 18.04
CA VAL A 225 2.51 6.89 16.73
C VAL A 225 3.38 5.65 16.84
N ARG A 226 3.13 4.70 15.95
CA ARG A 226 3.82 3.42 15.82
C ARG A 226 4.27 3.21 14.39
N TRP A 227 5.22 2.31 14.21
CA TRP A 227 5.67 1.88 12.90
C TRP A 227 5.75 0.36 12.82
N GLU A 228 5.52 -0.17 11.63
CA GLU A 228 5.61 -1.59 11.33
C GLU A 228 6.27 -1.78 9.96
N SER A 229 7.28 -2.65 9.90
CA SER A 229 7.95 -3.00 8.64
C SER A 229 8.62 -4.35 8.78
N THR A 230 8.38 -5.24 7.82
CA THR A 230 9.16 -6.47 7.62
C THR A 230 10.40 -6.20 6.77
N PHE A 231 10.33 -5.18 5.90
CA PHE A 231 11.38 -4.84 4.94
C PHE A 231 12.58 -4.12 5.57
N VAL A 232 12.37 -3.25 6.56
CA VAL A 232 13.45 -2.46 7.18
C VAL A 232 14.55 -3.36 7.77
N TRP A 233 14.18 -4.52 8.29
CA TRP A 233 15.11 -5.49 8.88
C TRP A 233 16.08 -6.07 7.86
N TRP A 234 15.66 -6.18 6.59
CA TRP A 234 16.56 -6.54 5.49
C TRP A 234 17.44 -5.36 5.08
N ALA A 235 16.88 -4.15 5.07
CA ALA A 235 17.59 -2.95 4.67
C ALA A 235 18.70 -2.52 5.66
N CYS A 236 18.57 -2.87 6.95
CA CYS A 236 19.44 -2.34 8.01
C CYS A 236 20.59 -3.27 8.45
N ILE A 237 20.73 -4.45 7.87
CA ILE A 237 21.78 -5.44 8.21
C ILE A 237 22.76 -5.64 7.06
N ASN A 238 24.02 -5.92 7.33
CA ASN A 238 25.07 -6.12 6.33
C ASN A 238 25.66 -7.53 6.41
N GLU A 239 26.54 -7.87 5.46
CA GLU A 239 27.29 -9.13 5.48
C GLU A 239 28.11 -9.28 6.77
N GLU A 240 28.74 -8.18 7.23
CA GLU A 240 29.54 -8.15 8.46
C GLU A 240 28.75 -8.45 9.74
N ASP A 241 27.44 -8.28 9.73
CA ASP A 241 26.57 -8.60 10.87
C ASP A 241 26.27 -10.11 10.95
N GLY A 242 26.57 -10.85 9.87
CA GLY A 242 26.39 -12.29 9.75
C GLY A 242 25.31 -12.71 8.75
N LEU A 243 24.77 -11.81 7.92
CA LEU A 243 23.87 -12.18 6.82
C LEU A 243 24.68 -12.69 5.63
N ASP A 244 24.36 -13.89 5.14
CA ASP A 244 24.97 -14.48 3.94
C ASP A 244 23.88 -15.09 3.05
N PHE A 245 24.16 -15.24 1.75
CA PHE A 245 23.29 -15.92 0.80
C PHE A 245 24.08 -16.95 -0.02
N ARG A 246 23.62 -18.20 0.00
CA ARG A 246 24.25 -19.30 -0.75
C ARG A 246 23.30 -19.89 -1.76
N VAL A 247 23.81 -20.18 -2.95
CA VAL A 247 23.08 -20.93 -3.97
C VAL A 247 23.37 -22.41 -3.77
N GLU A 248 22.34 -23.19 -3.46
CA GLU A 248 22.44 -24.64 -3.35
C GLU A 248 21.74 -25.31 -4.55
N GLN A 249 22.27 -26.47 -4.97
CA GLN A 249 21.59 -27.30 -5.97
C GLN A 249 20.51 -28.15 -5.30
N THR A 250 19.31 -28.12 -5.86
CA THR A 250 18.19 -28.96 -5.43
C THR A 250 18.34 -30.38 -6.00
N ILE A 251 17.64 -31.34 -5.40
CA ILE A 251 17.76 -32.77 -5.73
C ILE A 251 17.31 -33.08 -7.17
N ASP A 252 16.45 -32.24 -7.73
CA ASP A 252 15.97 -32.26 -9.12
C ASP A 252 16.88 -31.49 -10.11
N GLY A 253 18.02 -30.98 -9.65
CA GLY A 253 18.99 -30.26 -10.49
C GLY A 253 18.69 -28.77 -10.68
N GLY A 254 17.69 -28.23 -9.98
CA GLY A 254 17.45 -26.79 -9.88
C GLY A 254 18.47 -26.08 -8.97
N THR A 255 18.35 -24.77 -8.87
CA THR A 255 19.13 -23.95 -7.93
C THR A 255 18.21 -23.14 -7.03
N GLU A 256 18.49 -23.15 -5.74
CA GLU A 256 17.75 -22.41 -4.73
C GLU A 256 18.71 -21.49 -3.98
N LEU A 257 18.32 -20.22 -3.86
CA LEU A 257 19.05 -19.27 -3.01
C LEU A 257 18.57 -19.50 -1.57
N LYS A 258 19.51 -19.67 -0.63
CA LYS A 258 19.24 -19.78 0.81
C LYS A 258 19.90 -18.62 1.54
N ALA A 259 19.16 -18.01 2.46
CA ALA A 259 19.66 -16.99 3.35
C ALA A 259 20.19 -17.64 4.64
N LEU A 260 21.31 -17.15 5.15
CA LEU A 260 21.94 -17.61 6.38
C LEU A 260 22.13 -16.44 7.35
N TRP A 261 21.96 -16.71 8.64
CA TRP A 261 22.33 -15.82 9.73
C TRP A 261 23.37 -16.49 10.60
N LYS A 262 24.58 -15.92 10.64
CA LYS A 262 25.74 -16.43 11.39
C LYS A 262 25.96 -17.92 11.14
N ASP A 263 26.10 -18.27 9.86
CA ASP A 263 26.27 -19.63 9.32
C ASP A 263 25.09 -20.61 9.51
N ASN A 264 23.97 -20.17 10.10
CA ASN A 264 22.77 -21.00 10.25
C ASN A 264 21.74 -20.62 9.19
N ALA A 265 21.17 -21.61 8.50
CA ALA A 265 20.11 -21.36 7.52
C ALA A 265 18.91 -20.69 8.18
N LEU A 266 18.39 -19.64 7.56
CA LEU A 266 17.14 -19.01 7.95
C LEU A 266 15.98 -19.95 7.57
N ALA A 267 15.22 -20.39 8.56
CA ALA A 267 14.01 -21.17 8.32
C ALA A 267 12.94 -20.28 7.68
N SER A 268 12.19 -20.83 6.72
CA SER A 268 11.19 -20.08 5.94
C SER A 268 10.03 -19.54 6.78
N ASP A 269 9.80 -20.08 7.97
CA ASP A 269 8.74 -19.70 8.91
C ASP A 269 9.19 -18.69 9.97
N THR A 270 10.49 -18.39 10.05
CA THR A 270 11.04 -17.52 11.08
C THR A 270 11.25 -16.11 10.53
N SER A 271 10.64 -15.11 11.16
CA SER A 271 10.86 -13.73 10.76
C SER A 271 12.28 -13.26 11.12
N LEU A 272 12.94 -12.60 10.16
CA LEU A 272 14.27 -12.01 10.36
C LEU A 272 14.28 -11.07 11.58
N GLN A 273 13.22 -10.29 11.76
CA GLN A 273 13.04 -9.43 12.93
C GLN A 273 13.24 -10.19 14.25
N SER A 274 12.58 -11.35 14.42
CA SER A 274 12.69 -12.13 15.66
C SER A 274 14.11 -12.60 15.94
N ILE A 275 14.87 -12.92 14.89
CA ILE A 275 16.28 -13.33 14.97
C ILE A 275 17.15 -12.15 15.41
N LEU A 276 16.95 -10.98 14.78
CA LEU A 276 17.71 -9.77 15.12
C LEU A 276 17.42 -9.28 16.54
N LEU A 277 16.16 -9.37 16.98
CA LEU A 277 15.75 -8.99 18.33
C LEU A 277 16.26 -9.95 19.42
N ALA A 278 16.60 -11.19 19.07
CA ALA A 278 17.25 -12.13 19.97
C ALA A 278 18.78 -12.02 19.98
N ASP A 279 19.36 -11.22 19.09
CA ASP A 279 20.82 -11.10 18.94
C ASP A 279 21.45 -10.23 20.02
N ARG A 280 22.73 -10.47 20.31
CA ARG A 280 23.53 -9.62 21.22
C ARG A 280 23.68 -8.19 20.71
N LEU A 281 23.59 -7.97 19.39
CA LEU A 281 23.65 -6.65 18.75
C LEU A 281 22.26 -6.06 18.50
N ARG A 282 21.21 -6.57 19.16
CA ARG A 282 19.82 -6.11 19.03
C ARG A 282 19.71 -4.59 18.91
N ASP A 283 20.28 -3.86 19.87
CA ASP A 283 20.10 -2.40 19.94
C ASP A 283 20.73 -1.69 18.74
N ILE A 284 21.77 -2.26 18.11
CA ILE A 284 22.34 -1.75 16.86
C ILE A 284 21.35 -1.92 15.72
N PHE A 285 20.72 -3.09 15.61
CA PHE A 285 19.77 -3.36 14.53
C PHE A 285 18.51 -2.51 14.66
N VAL A 286 18.00 -2.35 15.89
CA VAL A 286 16.88 -1.44 16.15
C VAL A 286 17.27 0.00 15.83
N LEU A 287 18.45 0.46 16.27
CA LEU A 287 18.92 1.81 15.98
C LEU A 287 19.04 2.07 14.48
N ARG A 288 19.61 1.14 13.71
CA ARG A 288 19.71 1.28 12.25
C ARG A 288 18.33 1.32 11.60
N ALA A 289 17.40 0.45 12.01
CA ALA A 289 16.03 0.46 11.51
C ALA A 289 15.33 1.81 11.79
N VAL A 290 15.42 2.31 13.02
CA VAL A 290 14.86 3.61 13.44
C VAL A 290 15.44 4.74 12.60
N VAL A 291 16.77 4.79 12.42
CA VAL A 291 17.44 5.82 11.61
C VAL A 291 17.03 5.73 10.13
N THR A 292 16.91 4.53 9.56
CA THR A 292 16.44 4.34 8.19
C THR A 292 15.01 4.85 8.00
N ILE A 293 14.11 4.54 8.93
CA ILE A 293 12.71 4.98 8.88
C ILE A 293 12.63 6.50 9.09
N GLN A 294 13.37 7.04 10.07
CA GLN A 294 13.41 8.47 10.35
C GLN A 294 13.87 9.27 9.12
N ALA A 295 14.94 8.84 8.44
CA ALA A 295 15.42 9.47 7.21
C ALA A 295 14.35 9.45 6.10
N ARG A 296 13.63 8.33 5.94
CA ARG A 296 12.55 8.23 4.95
C ARG A 296 11.36 9.13 5.25
N ILE A 297 11.00 9.29 6.53
CA ILE A 297 9.95 10.22 6.99
C ILE A 297 10.36 11.66 6.71
N GLU A 298 11.60 12.03 7.01
CA GLU A 298 12.13 13.37 6.75
C GLU A 298 12.12 13.70 5.26
N GLU A 299 12.54 12.75 4.41
CA GLU A 299 12.46 12.88 2.96
C GLU A 299 11.01 13.08 2.49
N GLN A 300 10.07 12.28 3.00
CA GLN A 300 8.65 12.43 2.64
C GLN A 300 8.11 13.79 3.06
N GLY A 301 8.35 14.21 4.30
CA GLY A 301 7.88 15.49 4.83
C GLY A 301 8.46 16.67 4.06
N SER A 302 9.75 16.61 3.73
CA SER A 302 10.42 17.62 2.91
C SER A 302 9.83 17.71 1.51
N ARG A 303 9.56 16.56 0.86
CA ARG A 303 8.94 16.51 -0.46
C ARG A 303 7.52 17.07 -0.44
N LEU A 304 6.74 16.73 0.58
CA LEU A 304 5.37 17.24 0.77
C LEU A 304 5.38 18.76 0.95
N ALA A 305 6.19 19.26 1.90
CA ALA A 305 6.33 20.69 2.18
C ALA A 305 6.83 21.48 0.95
N GLY A 306 7.77 20.91 0.19
CA GLY A 306 8.33 21.54 -1.01
C GLY A 306 7.31 21.81 -2.13
N HIS A 307 6.16 21.14 -2.12
CA HIS A 307 5.10 21.31 -3.13
C HIS A 307 3.87 22.05 -2.60
N GLU A 308 3.92 22.55 -1.37
CA GLU A 308 2.77 23.18 -0.72
C GLU A 308 2.38 24.52 -1.38
N GLU A 309 3.37 25.31 -1.80
CA GLU A 309 3.11 26.55 -2.52
C GLU A 309 2.48 26.29 -3.90
N GLN A 310 2.95 25.26 -4.62
CA GLN A 310 2.36 24.88 -5.92
C GLN A 310 0.90 24.48 -5.75
N TYR A 311 0.60 23.63 -4.76
CA TYR A 311 -0.77 23.22 -4.43
C TYR A 311 -1.67 24.43 -4.10
N ASN A 312 -1.20 25.35 -3.26
CA ASN A 312 -1.96 26.54 -2.86
C ASN A 312 -2.21 27.52 -4.01
N ASN A 313 -1.31 27.55 -5.00
CA ASN A 313 -1.45 28.40 -6.19
C ASN A 313 -2.31 27.76 -7.30
N THR A 314 -2.71 26.48 -7.18
CA THR A 314 -3.57 25.83 -8.17
C THR A 314 -4.96 26.45 -8.17
N VAL A 315 -5.48 26.74 -9.37
CA VAL A 315 -6.82 27.29 -9.57
C VAL A 315 -7.77 26.15 -9.96
N CYS A 316 -8.86 25.99 -9.21
CA CYS A 316 -9.90 25.02 -9.52
C CYS A 316 -10.60 25.35 -10.84
N SER A 317 -10.88 24.32 -11.64
CA SER A 317 -11.45 24.43 -12.99
C SER A 317 -12.07 23.10 -13.43
N ASP A 318 -12.55 22.99 -14.67
CA ASP A 318 -13.00 21.71 -15.22
C ASP A 318 -11.90 20.63 -15.24
N GLN A 319 -10.63 21.05 -15.26
CA GLN A 319 -9.47 20.15 -15.20
C GLN A 319 -9.06 19.81 -13.77
N VAL A 320 -9.48 20.61 -12.78
CA VAL A 320 -9.16 20.41 -11.36
C VAL A 320 -10.44 20.60 -10.54
N ARG A 321 -11.13 19.50 -10.28
CA ARG A 321 -12.43 19.52 -9.60
C ARG A 321 -12.27 19.97 -8.15
N ASP A 322 -13.20 20.81 -7.68
CA ASP A 322 -13.22 21.33 -6.29
C ASP A 322 -13.20 20.20 -5.24
N SER A 323 -13.92 19.11 -5.49
CA SER A 323 -13.95 17.95 -4.60
C SER A 323 -12.60 17.26 -4.49
N VAL A 324 -11.86 17.17 -5.61
CA VAL A 324 -10.54 16.56 -5.66
C VAL A 324 -9.51 17.46 -4.99
N TYR A 325 -9.55 18.76 -5.29
CA TYR A 325 -8.73 19.76 -4.62
C TYR A 325 -8.92 19.69 -3.10
N GLY A 326 -10.15 19.82 -2.60
CA GLY A 326 -10.45 19.77 -1.18
C GLY A 326 -9.99 18.48 -0.49
N ALA A 327 -10.26 17.31 -1.10
CA ALA A 327 -9.84 16.02 -0.54
C ALA A 327 -8.31 15.89 -0.47
N ILE A 328 -7.60 16.31 -1.51
CA ILE A 328 -6.12 16.24 -1.54
C ILE A 328 -5.52 17.24 -0.56
N GLY A 329 -6.01 18.48 -0.47
CA GLY A 329 -5.52 19.44 0.52
C GLY A 329 -5.66 18.95 1.95
N LYS A 330 -6.79 18.30 2.24
CA LYS A 330 -7.02 17.68 3.54
C LYS A 330 -6.06 16.51 3.77
N LEU A 331 -5.84 15.63 2.77
CA LEU A 331 -4.84 14.57 2.85
C LEU A 331 -3.45 15.12 3.16
N ARG A 332 -2.99 16.15 2.42
CA ARG A 332 -1.68 16.79 2.62
C ARG A 332 -1.50 17.27 4.06
N SER A 333 -2.53 17.92 4.60
CA SER A 333 -2.51 18.41 5.99
C SER A 333 -2.40 17.27 7.00
N LEU A 334 -3.19 16.20 6.84
CA LEU A 334 -3.20 15.05 7.73
C LEU A 334 -1.90 14.24 7.66
N GLU A 335 -1.34 14.06 6.46
CA GLU A 335 -0.05 13.38 6.28
C GLU A 335 1.09 14.18 6.91
N MET A 336 1.14 15.50 6.72
CA MET A 336 2.16 16.36 7.31
C MET A 336 2.15 16.27 8.85
N GLU A 337 0.96 16.27 9.46
CA GLU A 337 0.80 16.10 10.91
C GLU A 337 1.35 14.75 11.38
N LEU A 338 0.96 13.65 10.71
CA LEU A 338 1.43 12.32 11.07
C LEU A 338 2.95 12.17 10.89
N LEU A 339 3.52 12.66 9.79
CA LEU A 339 4.96 12.65 9.53
C LEU A 339 5.73 13.42 10.60
N THR A 340 5.21 14.57 11.03
CA THR A 340 5.83 15.39 12.08
C THR A 340 5.84 14.66 13.42
N ARG A 341 4.70 14.08 13.83
CA ARG A 341 4.60 13.29 15.08
C ARG A 341 5.48 12.05 15.03
N ALA A 342 5.54 11.38 13.89
CA ALA A 342 6.38 10.20 13.69
C ALA A 342 7.86 10.52 13.79
N TYR A 343 8.32 11.62 13.19
CA TYR A 343 9.70 12.07 13.29
C TYR A 343 10.12 12.33 14.74
N GLN A 344 9.26 13.03 15.51
CA GLN A 344 9.51 13.30 16.94
C GLN A 344 9.59 12.01 17.76
N THR A 345 8.66 11.08 17.52
CA THR A 345 8.64 9.78 18.20
C THR A 345 9.92 8.98 17.95
N LEU A 346 10.38 8.94 16.70
CA LEU A 346 11.61 8.23 16.33
C LEU A 346 12.88 8.95 16.84
N GLU A 347 12.84 10.28 17.00
CA GLU A 347 13.95 11.02 17.60
C GLU A 347 14.15 10.63 19.07
N GLU A 348 13.05 10.49 19.81
CA GLU A 348 13.07 10.01 21.19
C GLU A 348 13.55 8.56 21.29
N GLU A 349 13.05 7.67 20.42
CA GLU A 349 13.49 6.27 20.35
C GLU A 349 14.98 6.16 20.02
N LYS A 350 15.46 6.94 19.05
CA LYS A 350 16.88 7.04 18.69
C LYS A 350 17.73 7.51 19.88
N ALA A 351 17.30 8.55 20.59
CA ALA A 351 18.01 9.07 21.75
C ALA A 351 18.14 8.00 22.86
N GLN A 352 17.06 7.26 23.14
CA GLN A 352 17.07 6.17 24.12
C GLN A 352 18.02 5.03 23.70
N LEU A 353 18.04 4.66 22.42
CA LEU A 353 18.94 3.63 21.91
C LEU A 353 20.41 4.05 22.00
N LEU A 354 20.72 5.33 21.76
CA LEU A 354 22.09 5.85 21.88
C LEU A 354 22.64 5.78 23.31
N GLU A 355 21.79 5.71 24.33
CA GLU A 355 22.21 5.50 25.74
C GLU A 355 22.52 4.03 26.06
N SER A 356 22.21 3.10 25.15
CA SER A 356 22.51 1.68 25.36
C SER A 356 24.01 1.42 25.41
N THR A 357 24.43 0.62 26.40
CA THR A 357 25.82 0.16 26.50
C THR A 357 26.26 -0.61 25.26
N ILE A 358 25.35 -1.37 24.63
CA ILE A 358 25.64 -2.12 23.40
C ILE A 358 26.01 -1.17 22.27
N VAL A 359 25.27 -0.06 22.13
CA VAL A 359 25.52 0.97 21.11
C VAL A 359 26.82 1.70 21.38
N HIS A 360 27.05 2.13 22.63
CA HIS A 360 28.29 2.79 23.02
C HIS A 360 29.53 1.93 22.74
N ASP A 361 29.52 0.67 23.15
CA ASP A 361 30.65 -0.25 22.97
C ASP A 361 30.92 -0.52 21.48
N PHE A 362 29.87 -0.68 20.67
CA PHE A 362 29.99 -0.88 19.23
C PHE A 362 30.60 0.34 18.53
N LEU A 363 30.11 1.56 18.82
CA LEU A 363 30.63 2.79 18.22
C LEU A 363 32.09 3.05 18.62
N ALA A 364 32.47 2.75 19.87
CA ALA A 364 33.85 2.86 20.33
C ALA A 364 34.81 1.92 19.57
N GLN A 365 34.36 0.69 19.26
CA GLN A 365 35.15 -0.27 18.48
C GLN A 365 35.35 0.17 17.03
N VAL A 366 34.29 0.72 16.40
CA VAL A 366 34.36 1.22 15.01
C VAL A 366 35.29 2.45 14.91
N GLN A 367 35.23 3.36 15.89
CA GLN A 367 36.12 4.53 15.95
C GLN A 367 37.58 4.14 16.27
N GLY A 368 37.80 3.14 17.13
CA GLY A 368 39.14 2.63 17.43
C GLY A 368 39.80 1.83 16.29
N GLY A 369 39.00 1.28 15.36
CA GLY A 369 39.49 0.51 14.21
C GLY A 369 39.92 1.36 13.01
N THR A 370 39.57 2.65 12.97
CA THR A 370 39.90 3.57 11.87
C THR A 370 41.22 4.33 12.06
N GLU A 371 41.86 4.23 13.23
CA GLU A 371 43.24 4.69 13.46
C GLU A 371 44.23 3.51 13.47
N SER A 372 44.73 3.11 12.28
CA SER A 372 46.02 2.42 12.20
C SER A 372 47.07 3.35 11.56
N PRO A 373 48.21 3.59 12.23
CA PRO A 373 49.22 4.53 11.75
C PRO A 373 49.90 3.97 10.51
N GLY A 374 49.98 4.80 9.47
CA GLY A 374 50.73 4.51 8.26
C GLY A 374 52.13 4.02 8.59
N ARG A 375 52.44 2.77 8.22
CA ARG A 375 53.81 2.30 8.09
C ARG A 375 54.43 3.05 6.92
N THR A 376 55.27 4.04 7.24
CA THR A 376 56.32 4.49 6.35
C THR A 376 57.20 3.29 5.97
N PRO A 377 57.48 3.04 4.69
CA PRO A 377 58.46 2.04 4.30
C PRO A 377 59.85 2.62 4.53
N ASP A 378 60.53 2.14 5.57
CA ASP A 378 61.97 2.35 5.71
C ASP A 378 62.72 1.46 4.71
N ASP A 379 63.64 2.13 4.01
CA ASP A 379 64.76 1.67 3.20
C ASP A 379 65.18 0.19 3.34
N PHE A 380 65.38 -0.45 2.18
CA PHE A 380 66.47 -1.40 2.02
C PHE A 380 67.27 -1.04 0.76
N SER A 381 68.57 -0.78 1.03
CA SER A 381 69.67 -0.69 0.07
C SER A 381 69.95 -2.02 -0.62
#